data_AF-A0A6P8IU39-F1
#
_entry.id   AF-A0A6P8IU39-F1
#
_cell.length_a   1.000
_cell.length_b   1.000
_cell.length_c   1.000
_cell.angle_alpha   90.00
_cell.angle_beta   90.00
_cell.angle_gamma   90.00
#
_symmetry.space_group_name_H-M   'P 1'
#
loop_
_entity.id
_entity.type
_entity.pdbx_description
1 polymer ?
#
loop_
_entity_poly.entity_id
_entity_poly.type
_entity_poly.pdbx_seq_one_letter_code
_entity_poly.pdbx_strand_id
1 'polypeptide(L)'
;MGLSANIRRVPELVWRVGCETLRNLKRNHKCIVQFFKYVFMICYPYKEEILLDFAMYLIQEQQEITEAHELIRGKCGNKPFSENRLLQAYLGLFEYVTWNSKLTKEKQLGFEQDVYINMNTEKSKQISYHGNKALGYFENLVETDGLWDIFVTRQVELLVYYGKVDEARKTLEKYLEKNPENPNAHRYLYHFLKKQGTPKAELLGVLEKLFAVDPTSELVKEYTELLQEDGQLNLGDPKYISRHLHILFNKLDHYACRNSLNGWTALAQILKLCYHGKTINKDFEHTIKECWEERADWWPQYHFQEQQLLTMDSTNEYDWNIVLEKAKVAQRLLGKDCVFVKAVHKLKKVKSKKHADESMTTDPSQNETSHLKDKTVERHSKTNKRKTKHAG
;
A
#
# COMPACT_ATOMS: atom_id res chain seq x y z
N MET A 1 -42.49 4.08 20.73
CA MET A 1 -41.36 4.29 19.79
C MET A 1 -41.72 3.67 18.43
N GLY A 2 -42.32 4.38 17.46
CA GLY A 2 -42.79 3.62 16.27
C GLY A 2 -43.33 4.33 15.02
N LEU A 3 -43.31 5.65 14.88
CA LEU A 3 -43.80 6.30 13.64
C LEU A 3 -42.88 7.40 13.09
N SER A 4 -42.10 8.09 13.93
CA SER A 4 -41.22 9.19 13.47
C SER A 4 -39.94 8.71 12.76
N ALA A 5 -39.41 7.53 13.12
CA ALA A 5 -38.20 6.99 12.50
C ALA A 5 -38.47 6.39 11.10
N ASN A 6 -39.65 5.81 10.88
CA ASN A 6 -40.03 5.22 9.59
C ASN A 6 -40.32 6.29 8.53
N ILE A 7 -40.89 7.44 8.92
CA ILE A 7 -41.17 8.56 7.99
C ILE A 7 -39.86 9.24 7.54
N ARG A 8 -38.82 9.29 8.39
CA ARG A 8 -37.51 9.86 8.01
C ARG A 8 -36.77 9.06 6.94
N ARG A 9 -37.03 7.75 6.83
CA ARG A 9 -36.38 6.89 5.84
C ARG A 9 -37.04 6.91 4.46
N VAL A 10 -38.27 7.38 4.34
CA VAL A 10 -38.98 7.39 3.04
C VAL A 10 -38.27 8.29 2.01
N PRO A 11 -37.92 9.56 2.32
CA PRO A 11 -37.18 10.39 1.37
C PRO A 11 -35.82 9.79 1.00
N GLU A 12 -35.10 9.21 1.98
CA GLU A 12 -33.81 8.55 1.74
C GLU A 12 -33.93 7.36 0.80
N LEU A 13 -34.90 6.48 1.05
CA LEU A 13 -35.19 5.32 0.21
C LEU A 13 -35.57 5.75 -1.20
N VAL A 14 -36.42 6.78 -1.34
CA VAL A 14 -36.87 7.28 -2.65
C VAL A 14 -35.69 7.72 -3.51
N TRP A 15 -34.78 8.55 -2.98
CA TRP A 15 -33.68 9.03 -3.81
C TRP A 15 -32.62 7.93 -4.03
N ARG A 16 -32.21 7.18 -3.00
CA ARG A 16 -31.19 6.13 -3.15
C ARG A 16 -31.62 5.02 -4.09
N VAL A 17 -32.81 4.43 -3.85
CA VAL A 17 -33.33 3.33 -4.68
C VAL A 17 -33.70 3.83 -6.06
N GLY A 18 -34.27 5.03 -6.16
CA GLY A 18 -34.61 5.61 -7.45
C GLY A 18 -33.38 5.92 -8.31
N CYS A 19 -32.32 6.51 -7.74
CA CYS A 19 -31.05 6.72 -8.43
C CYS A 19 -30.46 5.40 -8.91
N GLU A 20 -30.37 4.40 -8.03
CA GLU A 20 -29.79 3.08 -8.36
C GLU A 20 -30.61 2.35 -9.44
N THR A 21 -31.93 2.37 -9.31
CA THR A 21 -32.83 1.76 -10.30
C THR A 21 -32.66 2.43 -11.66
N LEU A 22 -32.62 3.76 -11.71
CA LEU A 22 -32.50 4.51 -12.95
C LEU A 22 -31.12 4.37 -13.61
N ARG A 23 -30.05 4.21 -12.83
CA ARG A 23 -28.71 3.90 -13.35
C ARG A 23 -28.64 2.52 -14.01
N ASN A 24 -29.29 1.53 -13.41
CA ASN A 24 -29.30 0.16 -13.93
C ASN A 24 -30.27 -0.05 -15.11
N LEU A 25 -31.28 0.81 -15.24
CA LEU A 25 -32.14 0.83 -16.42
C LEU A 25 -31.38 1.54 -17.55
N LYS A 26 -30.99 0.80 -18.59
CA LYS A 26 -30.42 1.36 -19.85
C LYS A 26 -31.41 2.34 -20.50
N ARG A 27 -31.54 3.57 -19.99
CA ARG A 27 -32.53 4.55 -20.44
C ARG A 27 -32.06 6.00 -20.34
N ASN A 28 -32.63 6.75 -21.27
CA ASN A 28 -32.57 8.19 -21.56
C ASN A 28 -32.10 9.08 -20.39
N HIS A 29 -30.91 9.65 -20.55
CA HIS A 29 -30.30 10.67 -19.69
C HIS A 29 -31.29 11.75 -19.22
N LYS A 30 -32.23 12.18 -20.08
CA LYS A 30 -33.26 13.18 -19.72
C LYS A 30 -34.14 12.74 -18.53
N CYS A 31 -34.49 11.47 -18.45
CA CYS A 31 -35.29 10.93 -17.34
C CYS A 31 -34.51 10.96 -16.03
N ILE A 32 -33.20 10.67 -16.08
CA ILE A 32 -32.31 10.70 -14.91
C ILE A 32 -32.15 12.14 -14.41
N VAL A 33 -31.84 13.08 -15.31
CA VAL A 33 -31.77 14.51 -14.98
C VAL A 33 -33.08 15.01 -14.38
N GLN A 34 -34.22 14.61 -14.95
CA GLN A 34 -35.53 15.02 -14.44
C GLN A 34 -35.80 14.42 -13.05
N PHE A 35 -35.44 13.16 -12.82
CA PHE A 35 -35.55 12.52 -11.52
C PHE A 35 -34.73 13.27 -10.46
N PHE A 36 -33.47 13.56 -10.76
CA PHE A 36 -32.60 14.34 -9.87
C PHE A 36 -33.21 15.70 -9.50
N LYS A 37 -33.80 16.41 -10.46
CA LYS A 37 -34.51 17.68 -10.18
C LYS A 37 -35.67 17.50 -9.20
N TYR A 38 -36.46 16.44 -9.33
CA TYR A 38 -37.57 16.18 -8.42
C TYR A 38 -37.11 15.76 -7.03
N VAL A 39 -36.17 14.81 -6.93
CA VAL A 39 -35.69 14.36 -5.61
C VAL A 39 -34.91 15.45 -4.89
N PHE A 40 -34.19 16.32 -5.59
CA PHE A 40 -33.52 17.46 -4.97
C PHE A 40 -34.52 18.41 -4.29
N MET A 41 -35.73 18.56 -4.82
CA MET A 41 -36.78 19.40 -4.23
C MET A 41 -37.48 18.71 -3.04
N ILE A 42 -37.80 17.42 -3.19
CA ILE A 42 -38.64 16.67 -2.23
C ILE A 42 -37.80 16.12 -1.07
N CYS A 43 -36.57 15.69 -1.34
CA CYS A 43 -35.66 15.09 -0.36
C CYS A 43 -34.71 16.14 0.22
N TYR A 44 -35.27 17.27 0.67
CA TYR A 44 -34.52 18.43 1.18
C TYR A 44 -33.37 18.08 2.16
N PRO A 45 -33.54 17.15 3.12
CA PRO A 45 -32.48 16.82 4.07
C PRO A 45 -31.22 16.20 3.46
N TYR A 46 -31.32 15.68 2.23
CA TYR A 46 -30.23 14.94 1.54
C TYR A 46 -29.72 15.68 0.30
N LYS A 47 -29.94 17.00 0.22
CA LYS A 47 -29.62 17.78 -0.99
C LYS A 47 -28.13 17.73 -1.36
N GLU A 48 -27.26 17.62 -0.38
CA GLU A 48 -25.80 17.60 -0.59
C GLU A 48 -25.37 16.27 -1.21
N GLU A 49 -25.87 15.16 -0.67
CA GLU A 49 -25.61 13.81 -1.17
C GLU A 49 -26.24 13.62 -2.55
N ILE A 50 -27.47 14.09 -2.76
CA ILE A 50 -28.14 14.04 -4.06
C ILE A 50 -27.36 14.86 -5.10
N LEU A 51 -26.85 16.03 -4.72
CA LEU A 51 -26.06 16.88 -5.61
C LEU A 51 -24.75 16.19 -6.01
N LEU A 52 -24.06 15.56 -5.06
CA LEU A 52 -22.84 14.80 -5.31
C LEU A 52 -23.11 13.56 -6.16
N ASP A 53 -24.16 12.81 -5.84
CA ASP A 53 -24.57 11.61 -6.57
C ASP A 53 -24.92 11.96 -8.03
N PHE A 54 -25.57 13.11 -8.26
CA PHE A 54 -25.84 13.61 -9.60
C PHE A 54 -24.56 14.02 -10.33
N ALA A 55 -23.63 14.73 -9.67
CA ALA A 55 -22.34 15.09 -10.25
C ALA A 55 -21.52 13.85 -10.64
N MET A 56 -21.51 12.81 -9.80
CA MET A 56 -20.82 11.55 -10.10
C MET A 56 -21.46 10.82 -11.29
N TYR A 57 -22.79 10.82 -11.40
CA TYR A 57 -23.48 10.28 -12.57
C TYR A 57 -23.05 10.98 -13.87
N LEU A 58 -22.99 12.32 -13.87
CA LEU A 58 -22.54 13.09 -15.04
C LEU A 58 -21.11 12.73 -15.47
N ILE A 59 -20.22 12.49 -14.49
CA ILE A 59 -18.84 12.11 -14.76
C ILE A 59 -18.75 10.67 -15.29
N GLN A 60 -19.39 9.71 -14.62
CA GLN A 60 -19.24 8.29 -14.93
C GLN A 60 -19.93 7.89 -16.23
N GLU A 61 -21.15 8.35 -16.44
CA GLU A 61 -22.00 7.88 -17.54
C GLU A 61 -21.92 8.78 -18.77
N GLN A 62 -21.61 10.07 -18.60
CA GLN A 62 -21.61 11.04 -19.70
C GLN A 62 -20.22 11.61 -20.00
N GLN A 63 -19.22 11.39 -19.15
CA GLN A 63 -17.89 11.99 -19.27
C GLN A 63 -17.91 13.53 -19.22
N GLU A 64 -18.97 14.12 -18.65
CA GLU A 64 -19.23 15.56 -18.64
C GLU A 64 -18.74 16.21 -17.33
N ILE A 65 -17.41 16.25 -17.13
CA ILE A 65 -16.83 16.84 -15.91
C ILE A 65 -17.14 18.33 -15.77
N THR A 66 -17.25 19.05 -16.89
CA THR A 66 -17.59 20.48 -16.91
C THR A 66 -19.01 20.70 -16.40
N GLU A 67 -19.98 19.88 -16.83
CA GLU A 67 -21.35 19.98 -16.35
C GLU A 67 -21.46 19.62 -14.87
N ALA A 68 -20.76 18.56 -14.43
CA ALA A 68 -20.70 18.18 -13.03
C ALA A 68 -20.12 19.31 -12.15
N HIS A 69 -19.06 19.97 -12.64
CA HIS A 69 -18.47 21.11 -11.96
C HIS A 69 -19.42 22.31 -11.88
N GLU A 70 -20.03 22.71 -12.98
CA GLU A 70 -20.96 23.85 -12.99
C GLU A 70 -22.24 23.58 -12.18
N LEU A 71 -22.70 22.32 -12.14
CA LEU A 71 -23.81 21.88 -11.28
C LEU A 71 -23.51 22.17 -9.80
N ILE A 72 -22.36 21.70 -9.29
CA ILE A 72 -21.99 21.92 -7.88
C ILE A 72 -21.72 23.42 -7.64
N ARG A 73 -20.92 24.04 -8.52
CA ARG A 73 -20.53 25.45 -8.41
C ARG A 73 -21.74 26.37 -8.35
N GLY A 74 -22.74 26.14 -9.20
CA GLY A 74 -23.97 26.92 -9.24
C GLY A 74 -24.79 26.83 -7.95
N LYS A 75 -24.62 25.77 -7.14
CA LYS A 75 -25.24 25.64 -5.82
C LYS A 75 -24.39 26.25 -4.71
N CYS A 76 -23.07 26.07 -4.78
CA CYS A 76 -22.11 26.59 -3.79
C CYS A 76 -22.01 28.12 -3.74
N GLY A 77 -22.69 28.86 -4.62
CA GLY A 77 -22.86 30.31 -4.52
C GLY A 77 -23.86 30.76 -3.44
N ASN A 78 -24.66 29.84 -2.87
CA ASN A 78 -25.70 30.16 -1.89
C ASN A 78 -25.54 29.34 -0.61
N LYS A 79 -25.94 29.92 0.53
CA LYS A 79 -26.05 29.16 1.79
C LYS A 79 -27.19 28.14 1.72
N PRO A 80 -27.07 26.95 2.35
CA PRO A 80 -25.93 26.52 3.18
C PRO A 80 -24.77 25.88 2.38
N PHE A 81 -24.93 25.61 1.08
CA PHE A 81 -23.94 24.87 0.28
C PHE A 81 -22.55 25.53 0.20
N SER A 82 -22.50 26.86 0.26
CA SER A 82 -21.24 27.61 0.29
C SER A 82 -20.35 27.26 1.49
N GLU A 83 -20.93 26.80 2.60
CA GLU A 83 -20.23 26.44 3.84
C GLU A 83 -19.90 24.94 3.91
N ASN A 84 -20.40 24.14 2.97
CA ASN A 84 -20.18 22.70 2.95
C ASN A 84 -18.77 22.36 2.43
N ARG A 85 -17.89 21.94 3.34
CA ARG A 85 -16.50 21.60 3.03
C ARG A 85 -16.35 20.43 2.07
N LEU A 86 -17.22 19.44 2.14
CA LEU A 86 -17.18 18.29 1.22
C LEU A 86 -17.48 18.74 -0.22
N LEU A 87 -18.51 19.58 -0.43
CA LEU A 87 -18.81 20.14 -1.75
C LEU A 87 -17.67 21.01 -2.29
N GLN A 88 -17.04 21.84 -1.43
CA GLN A 88 -15.86 22.61 -1.82
C GLN A 88 -14.70 21.69 -2.22
N ALA A 89 -14.44 20.63 -1.45
CA ALA A 89 -13.38 19.67 -1.76
C ALA A 89 -13.63 18.95 -3.10
N TYR A 90 -14.89 18.63 -3.43
CA TYR A 90 -15.22 18.07 -4.75
C TYR A 90 -15.03 19.06 -5.90
N LEU A 91 -15.32 20.36 -5.71
CA LEU A 91 -14.95 21.38 -6.69
C LEU A 91 -13.43 21.40 -6.90
N GLY A 92 -12.65 21.33 -5.82
CA GLY A 92 -11.20 21.19 -5.88
C GLY A 92 -10.74 19.94 -6.64
N LEU A 93 -11.40 18.81 -6.43
CA LEU A 93 -11.10 17.56 -7.14
C LEU A 93 -11.37 17.66 -8.64
N PHE A 94 -12.46 18.32 -9.06
CA PHE A 94 -12.77 18.51 -10.48
C PHE A 94 -11.79 19.46 -11.17
N GLU A 95 -11.36 20.51 -10.47
CA GLU A 95 -10.29 21.41 -10.91
C GLU A 95 -8.96 20.64 -11.03
N TYR A 96 -8.63 19.78 -10.06
CA TYR A 96 -7.47 18.90 -10.12
C TYR A 96 -7.52 17.95 -11.32
N VAL A 97 -8.66 17.30 -11.59
CA VAL A 97 -8.78 16.38 -12.74
C VAL A 97 -8.58 17.13 -14.06
N THR A 98 -9.11 18.35 -14.15
CA THR A 98 -8.92 19.21 -15.32
C THR A 98 -7.46 19.65 -15.49
N TRP A 99 -6.80 20.04 -14.39
CA TRP A 99 -5.36 20.31 -14.34
C TRP A 99 -4.55 19.10 -14.84
N ASN A 100 -4.81 17.91 -14.28
CA ASN A 100 -4.07 16.70 -14.61
C ASN A 100 -4.30 16.27 -16.08
N SER A 101 -5.55 16.36 -16.57
CA SER A 101 -5.87 16.06 -17.96
C SER A 101 -5.11 16.97 -18.93
N LYS A 102 -5.08 18.29 -18.66
CA LYS A 102 -4.34 19.25 -19.48
C LYS A 102 -2.83 19.01 -19.39
N LEU A 103 -2.31 18.78 -18.19
CA LEU A 103 -0.89 18.48 -17.96
C LEU A 103 -0.43 17.23 -18.73
N THR A 104 -1.18 16.15 -18.65
CA THR A 104 -0.86 14.90 -19.35
C THR A 104 -0.90 15.07 -20.86
N LYS A 105 -1.90 15.79 -21.40
CA LYS A 105 -1.96 16.08 -22.84
C LYS A 105 -0.74 16.87 -23.32
N GLU A 106 -0.30 17.87 -22.57
CA GLU A 106 0.90 18.63 -22.94
C GLU A 106 2.17 17.78 -22.86
N LYS A 107 2.31 16.91 -21.84
CA LYS A 107 3.44 15.96 -21.75
C LYS A 107 3.48 14.98 -22.93
N GLN A 108 2.32 14.51 -23.40
CA GLN A 108 2.23 13.60 -24.55
C GLN A 108 2.57 14.28 -25.87
N LEU A 109 2.24 15.56 -26.03
CA LEU A 109 2.57 16.33 -27.23
C LEU A 109 4.06 16.72 -27.30
N GLY A 110 4.77 16.73 -26.17
CA GLY A 110 6.18 17.09 -26.06
C GLY A 110 7.12 15.88 -25.89
N PHE A 111 6.91 14.80 -26.65
CA PHE A 111 7.63 13.50 -26.57
C PHE A 111 9.02 13.54 -25.90
N GLU A 112 9.10 12.84 -24.77
CA GLU A 112 10.29 12.21 -24.17
C GLU A 112 11.55 13.05 -23.98
N GLN A 113 11.46 14.17 -23.26
CA GLN A 113 12.55 14.59 -22.37
C GLN A 113 11.96 15.51 -21.31
N ASP A 114 12.65 15.69 -20.17
CA ASP A 114 12.31 16.61 -19.08
C ASP A 114 12.23 18.09 -19.54
N VAL A 115 11.25 18.40 -20.39
CA VAL A 115 10.96 19.74 -20.86
C VAL A 115 10.16 20.40 -19.75
N TYR A 116 10.84 21.22 -18.97
CA TYR A 116 10.22 22.27 -18.17
C TYR A 116 9.14 22.94 -19.02
N ILE A 117 7.87 22.77 -18.64
CA ILE A 117 6.74 23.40 -19.32
C ILE A 117 7.05 24.89 -19.35
N ASN A 118 7.21 25.46 -20.54
CA ASN A 118 7.47 26.88 -20.69
C ASN A 118 6.29 27.64 -20.06
N MET A 119 6.53 28.23 -18.88
CA MET A 119 5.54 28.87 -18.02
C MET A 119 4.87 30.10 -18.68
N ASN A 120 5.41 30.60 -19.80
CA ASN A 120 4.88 31.75 -20.51
C ASN A 120 3.86 31.43 -21.61
N THR A 121 3.56 30.15 -21.86
CA THR A 121 2.52 29.77 -22.84
C THR A 121 1.13 29.94 -22.26
N GLU A 122 0.16 30.31 -23.10
CA GLU A 122 -1.26 30.41 -22.69
C GLU A 122 -1.79 29.09 -22.11
N LYS A 123 -1.31 27.96 -22.64
CA LYS A 123 -1.62 26.63 -22.13
C LYS A 123 -1.08 26.38 -20.72
N SER A 124 0.15 26.81 -20.43
CA SER A 124 0.72 26.71 -19.08
C SER A 124 -0.03 27.59 -18.07
N LYS A 125 -0.50 28.77 -18.50
CA LYS A 125 -1.38 29.61 -17.67
C LYS A 125 -2.69 28.91 -17.35
N GLN A 126 -3.31 28.22 -18.31
CA GLN A 126 -4.53 27.45 -18.06
C GLN A 126 -4.30 26.27 -17.11
N ILE A 127 -3.21 25.52 -17.28
CA ILE A 127 -2.83 24.46 -16.33
C ILE A 127 -2.69 25.08 -14.95
N SER A 128 -1.88 26.13 -14.83
CA SER A 128 -1.64 26.81 -13.55
C SER A 128 -2.92 27.36 -12.91
N TYR A 129 -3.85 27.88 -13.71
CA TYR A 129 -5.15 28.35 -13.24
C TYR A 129 -5.94 27.24 -12.54
N HIS A 130 -6.10 26.08 -13.18
CA HIS A 130 -6.85 24.95 -12.60
C HIS A 130 -6.16 24.39 -11.36
N GLY A 131 -4.83 24.26 -11.37
CA GLY A 131 -4.08 23.77 -10.20
C GLY A 131 -4.16 24.72 -9.00
N ASN A 132 -4.02 26.02 -9.22
CA ASN A 132 -4.17 27.03 -8.16
C ASN A 132 -5.61 27.08 -7.62
N LYS A 133 -6.61 26.95 -8.49
CA LYS A 133 -8.01 26.94 -8.09
C LYS A 133 -8.35 25.68 -7.27
N ALA A 134 -7.82 24.53 -7.66
CA ALA A 134 -7.92 23.29 -6.87
C ALA A 134 -7.31 23.47 -5.48
N LEU A 135 -6.10 24.04 -5.38
CA LEU A 135 -5.47 24.34 -4.09
C LEU A 135 -6.31 25.29 -3.23
N GLY A 136 -6.93 26.31 -3.82
CA GLY A 136 -7.84 27.22 -3.12
C GLY A 136 -9.05 26.49 -2.52
N TYR A 137 -9.59 25.49 -3.20
CA TYR A 137 -10.69 24.68 -2.66
C TYR A 137 -10.25 23.70 -1.56
N PHE A 138 -9.01 23.20 -1.62
CA PHE A 138 -8.43 22.35 -0.58
C PHE A 138 -7.87 23.14 0.62
N GLU A 139 -7.87 24.46 0.54
CA GLU A 139 -7.33 25.32 1.59
C GLU A 139 -8.04 25.05 2.92
N ASN A 140 -7.25 24.82 3.97
CA ASN A 140 -7.72 24.51 5.32
C ASN A 140 -8.62 23.26 5.43
N LEU A 141 -8.62 22.36 4.43
CA LEU A 141 -9.46 21.16 4.48
C LEU A 141 -9.14 20.28 5.69
N VAL A 142 -7.83 20.08 5.96
CA VAL A 142 -7.32 19.31 7.10
C VAL A 142 -7.54 20.00 8.46
N GLU A 143 -7.99 21.26 8.50
CA GLU A 143 -8.40 21.93 9.74
C GLU A 143 -9.77 21.46 10.23
N THR A 144 -10.59 20.95 9.32
CA THR A 144 -11.97 20.56 9.59
C THR A 144 -12.07 19.05 9.78
N ASP A 145 -12.95 18.64 10.70
CA ASP A 145 -13.18 17.23 10.99
C ASP A 145 -13.70 16.50 9.74
N GLY A 146 -13.05 15.39 9.38
CA GLY A 146 -13.45 14.56 8.25
C GLY A 146 -12.34 13.65 7.75
N LEU A 147 -12.74 12.60 7.03
CA LEU A 147 -11.85 11.70 6.32
C LEU A 147 -11.65 12.22 4.89
N TRP A 148 -10.54 12.90 4.68
CA TRP A 148 -10.23 13.65 3.46
C TRP A 148 -9.28 12.92 2.51
N ASP A 149 -9.19 11.59 2.62
CA ASP A 149 -8.19 10.74 1.95
C ASP A 149 -8.04 11.03 0.44
N ILE A 150 -9.16 11.09 -0.28
CA ILE A 150 -9.18 11.36 -1.72
C ILE A 150 -8.72 12.78 -2.07
N PHE A 151 -8.86 13.75 -1.17
CA PHE A 151 -8.55 15.15 -1.44
C PHE A 151 -7.13 15.51 -0.99
N VAL A 152 -6.69 15.03 0.17
CA VAL A 152 -5.37 15.31 0.75
C VAL A 152 -4.26 14.82 -0.18
N THR A 153 -4.41 13.63 -0.75
CA THR A 153 -3.44 13.10 -1.72
C THR A 153 -3.31 13.98 -2.96
N ARG A 154 -4.42 14.55 -3.46
CA ARG A 154 -4.45 15.45 -4.62
C ARG A 154 -3.87 16.83 -4.30
N GLN A 155 -4.15 17.35 -3.11
CA GLN A 155 -3.55 18.58 -2.61
C GLN A 155 -2.03 18.44 -2.50
N VAL A 156 -1.54 17.35 -1.91
CA VAL A 156 -0.10 17.06 -1.77
C VAL A 156 0.58 16.96 -3.12
N GLU A 157 -0.03 16.28 -4.10
CA GLU A 157 0.52 16.20 -5.46
C GLU A 157 0.67 17.57 -6.12
N LEU A 158 -0.34 18.44 -6.00
CA LEU A 158 -0.28 19.82 -6.51
C LEU A 158 0.81 20.63 -5.79
N LEU A 159 0.88 20.56 -4.46
CA LEU A 159 1.89 21.27 -3.69
C LEU A 159 3.31 20.86 -4.10
N VAL A 160 3.56 19.55 -4.24
CA VAL A 160 4.85 19.04 -4.74
C VAL A 160 5.12 19.52 -6.17
N TYR A 161 4.12 19.50 -7.05
CA TYR A 161 4.27 20.00 -8.43
C TYR A 161 4.69 21.47 -8.47
N TYR A 162 4.15 22.31 -7.59
CA TYR A 162 4.51 23.72 -7.48
C TYR A 162 5.76 23.98 -6.62
N GLY A 163 6.52 22.95 -6.24
CA GLY A 163 7.74 23.08 -5.44
C GLY A 163 7.51 23.40 -3.96
N LYS A 164 6.26 23.33 -3.48
CA LYS A 164 5.86 23.62 -2.10
C LYS A 164 5.93 22.35 -1.23
N VAL A 165 7.09 21.71 -1.22
CA VAL A 165 7.30 20.41 -0.54
C VAL A 165 7.05 20.51 0.97
N ASP A 166 7.47 21.59 1.61
CA ASP A 166 7.25 21.80 3.06
C ASP A 166 5.77 21.95 3.41
N GLU A 167 4.98 22.63 2.58
CA GLU A 167 3.53 22.75 2.77
C GLU A 167 2.85 21.38 2.58
N ALA A 168 3.33 20.58 1.62
CA ALA A 168 2.82 19.22 1.39
C ALA A 168 3.07 18.31 2.61
N ARG A 169 4.28 18.39 3.18
CA ARG A 169 4.64 17.68 4.41
C ARG A 169 3.73 18.08 5.58
N LYS A 170 3.61 19.39 5.84
CA LYS A 170 2.76 19.93 6.92
C LYS A 170 1.31 19.50 6.77
N THR A 171 0.79 19.46 5.54
CA THR A 171 -0.58 19.01 5.26
C THR A 171 -0.77 17.54 5.68
N LEU A 172 0.18 16.66 5.36
CA LEU A 172 0.12 15.24 5.75
C LEU A 172 0.30 15.02 7.25
N GLU A 173 1.27 15.70 7.86
CA GLU A 173 1.50 15.64 9.31
C GLU A 173 0.25 16.07 10.08
N LYS A 174 -0.38 17.17 9.65
CA LYS A 174 -1.61 17.67 10.25
C LYS A 174 -2.81 16.75 10.02
N TYR A 175 -2.93 16.18 8.82
CA TYR A 175 -3.99 15.22 8.53
C TYR A 175 -3.88 13.98 9.43
N LEU A 176 -2.65 13.50 9.65
CA LEU A 176 -2.37 12.41 10.58
C LEU A 176 -2.66 12.81 12.04
N GLU A 177 -2.26 14.00 12.48
CA GLU A 177 -2.55 14.52 13.82
C GLU A 177 -4.05 14.54 14.12
N LYS A 178 -4.86 14.94 13.13
CA LYS A 178 -6.32 15.01 13.24
C LYS A 178 -7.00 13.65 13.11
N ASN A 179 -6.36 12.69 12.45
CA ASN A 179 -6.92 11.36 12.17
C ASN A 179 -5.92 10.25 12.54
N PRO A 180 -5.48 10.13 13.81
CA PRO A 180 -4.44 9.19 14.21
C PRO A 180 -4.86 7.72 14.02
N GLU A 181 -6.16 7.44 14.09
CA GLU A 181 -6.73 6.10 13.88
C GLU A 181 -6.95 5.75 12.40
N ASN A 182 -6.74 6.69 11.47
CA ASN A 182 -6.89 6.43 10.03
C ASN A 182 -5.60 5.83 9.46
N PRO A 183 -5.58 4.54 9.05
CA PRO A 183 -4.38 3.91 8.49
C PRO A 183 -3.86 4.60 7.22
N ASN A 184 -4.76 5.20 6.43
CA ASN A 184 -4.37 5.90 5.21
C ASN A 184 -3.53 7.15 5.49
N ALA A 185 -3.82 7.88 6.59
CA ALA A 185 -3.04 9.06 6.95
C ALA A 185 -1.56 8.72 7.22
N HIS A 186 -1.30 7.61 7.91
CA HIS A 186 0.06 7.09 8.12
C HIS A 186 0.71 6.65 6.80
N ARG A 187 -0.02 5.91 5.94
CA ARG A 187 0.48 5.47 4.63
C ARG A 187 0.90 6.66 3.76
N TYR A 188 0.08 7.70 3.68
CA TYR A 188 0.36 8.88 2.87
C TYR A 188 1.62 9.61 3.37
N LEU A 189 1.73 9.82 4.69
CA LEU A 189 2.92 10.43 5.28
C LEU A 189 4.16 9.56 5.02
N TYR A 190 4.08 8.25 5.25
CA TYR A 190 5.20 7.33 5.01
C TYR A 190 5.70 7.39 3.56
N HIS A 191 4.80 7.23 2.58
CA HIS A 191 5.19 7.25 1.17
C HIS A 191 5.75 8.60 0.74
N PHE A 192 5.22 9.69 1.27
CA PHE A 192 5.75 11.02 1.04
C PHE A 192 7.18 11.16 1.58
N LEU A 193 7.41 10.85 2.87
CA LEU A 193 8.74 10.94 3.50
C LEU A 193 9.76 10.02 2.81
N LYS A 194 9.35 8.80 2.44
CA LYS A 194 10.20 7.87 1.70
C LYS A 194 10.67 8.46 0.38
N LYS A 195 9.77 9.13 -0.35
CA LYS A 195 10.11 9.80 -1.62
C LYS A 195 11.03 11.01 -1.44
N GLN A 196 10.94 11.71 -0.30
CA GLN A 196 11.83 12.83 0.03
C GLN A 196 13.22 12.40 0.53
N GLY A 197 13.48 11.09 0.70
CA GLY A 197 14.75 10.61 1.22
C GLY A 197 14.96 10.90 2.70
N THR A 198 13.87 11.02 3.46
CA THR A 198 13.88 11.26 4.92
C THR A 198 14.65 10.16 5.67
N PRO A 199 15.31 10.48 6.81
CA PRO A 199 16.03 9.49 7.62
C PRO A 199 15.18 8.28 8.03
N LYS A 200 15.82 7.11 8.08
CA LYS A 200 15.18 5.81 8.40
C LYS A 200 14.44 5.81 9.73
N ALA A 201 15.02 6.43 10.76
CA ALA A 201 14.41 6.53 12.08
C ALA A 201 13.02 7.19 12.04
N GLU A 202 12.84 8.20 11.19
CA GLU A 202 11.55 8.88 11.04
C GLU A 202 10.54 7.99 10.29
N LEU A 203 10.99 7.30 9.23
CA LEU A 203 10.17 6.33 8.51
C LEU A 203 9.69 5.19 9.42
N LEU A 204 10.58 4.66 10.26
CA LEU A 204 10.25 3.66 11.27
C LEU A 204 9.21 4.20 12.26
N GLY A 205 9.38 5.43 12.75
CA GLY A 205 8.42 6.05 13.66
C GLY A 205 7.00 6.18 13.08
N VAL A 206 6.86 6.42 11.77
CA VAL A 206 5.54 6.42 11.11
C VAL A 206 4.99 5.00 10.97
N LEU A 207 5.81 4.03 10.55
CA LEU A 207 5.38 2.63 10.39
C LEU A 207 4.96 1.99 11.72
N GLU A 208 5.63 2.32 12.82
CA GLU A 208 5.25 1.86 14.15
C GLU A 208 3.84 2.29 14.54
N LYS A 209 3.50 3.56 14.28
CA LYS A 209 2.15 4.08 14.54
C LYS A 209 1.12 3.46 13.59
N LEU A 210 1.48 3.22 12.33
CA LEU A 210 0.62 2.50 11.38
C LEU A 210 0.26 1.11 11.89
N PHE A 211 1.22 0.31 12.38
CA PHE A 211 0.93 -1.05 12.82
C PHE A 211 0.13 -1.12 14.12
N ALA A 212 0.10 -0.05 14.91
CA ALA A 212 -0.80 0.05 16.05
C ALA A 212 -2.28 0.10 15.61
N VAL A 213 -2.57 0.71 14.45
CA VAL A 213 -3.95 0.89 13.93
C VAL A 213 -4.31 -0.07 12.80
N ASP A 214 -3.32 -0.57 12.06
CA ASP A 214 -3.47 -1.54 10.99
C ASP A 214 -2.35 -2.58 11.03
N PRO A 215 -2.50 -3.62 11.88
CA PRO A 215 -1.56 -4.72 11.96
C PRO A 215 -1.47 -5.52 10.65
N THR A 216 -2.43 -5.38 9.74
CA THR A 216 -2.47 -6.13 8.47
C THR A 216 -1.69 -5.47 7.34
N SER A 217 -1.21 -4.25 7.57
CA SER A 217 -0.52 -3.48 6.53
C SER A 217 0.61 -4.27 5.85
N GLU A 218 0.60 -4.15 4.53
CA GLU A 218 1.57 -4.63 3.56
C GLU A 218 2.98 -4.08 3.80
N LEU A 219 3.09 -2.90 4.41
CA LEU A 219 4.35 -2.21 4.68
C LEU A 219 5.23 -2.89 5.74
N VAL A 220 4.81 -4.04 6.27
CA VAL A 220 5.65 -4.86 7.18
C VAL A 220 6.93 -5.33 6.51
N LYS A 221 6.91 -5.54 5.18
CA LYS A 221 8.11 -5.94 4.44
C LYS A 221 9.17 -4.84 4.53
N GLU A 222 8.78 -3.63 4.14
CA GLU A 222 9.61 -2.43 4.17
C GLU A 222 10.06 -2.10 5.60
N TYR A 223 9.16 -2.27 6.58
CA TYR A 223 9.51 -2.14 7.98
C TYR A 223 10.65 -3.08 8.37
N THR A 224 10.55 -4.36 8.01
CA THR A 224 11.56 -5.37 8.34
C THR A 224 12.89 -5.07 7.67
N GLU A 225 12.88 -4.61 6.42
CA GLU A 225 14.07 -4.17 5.69
C GLU A 225 14.72 -2.96 6.38
N LEU A 226 13.93 -1.94 6.72
CA LEU A 226 14.41 -0.77 7.46
C LEU A 226 14.97 -1.16 8.83
N LEU A 227 14.35 -2.09 9.55
CA LEU A 227 14.86 -2.59 10.83
C LEU A 227 16.18 -3.33 10.70
N GLN A 228 16.39 -4.10 9.63
CA GLN A 228 17.64 -4.82 9.40
C GLN A 228 18.77 -3.85 9.06
N GLU A 229 18.48 -2.85 8.23
CA GLU A 229 19.43 -1.84 7.83
C GLU A 229 19.76 -0.86 8.96
N ASP A 230 18.75 -0.41 9.71
CA ASP A 230 18.91 0.48 10.87
C ASP A 230 19.46 -0.28 12.08
N GLY A 231 19.17 -1.57 12.18
CA GLY A 231 19.67 -2.46 13.23
C GLY A 231 21.19 -2.38 13.36
N GLN A 232 21.93 -2.30 12.27
CA GLN A 232 23.40 -2.15 12.34
C GLN A 232 23.88 -0.95 13.19
N LEU A 233 23.01 0.06 13.41
CA LEU A 233 23.29 1.27 14.18
C LEU A 233 22.66 1.25 15.59
N ASN A 234 21.46 0.69 15.77
CA ASN A 234 20.67 0.80 17.01
C ASN A 234 20.40 -0.53 17.75
N LEU A 235 21.03 -1.64 17.33
CA LEU A 235 20.91 -2.98 17.95
C LEU A 235 21.24 -3.05 19.45
N GLY A 236 21.84 -2.00 20.02
CA GLY A 236 22.20 -1.91 21.43
C GLY A 236 21.20 -1.16 22.32
N ASP A 237 20.16 -0.51 21.78
CA ASP A 237 19.17 0.22 22.59
C ASP A 237 18.03 -0.71 23.04
N PRO A 238 17.89 -0.99 24.35
CA PRO A 238 16.83 -1.84 24.87
C PRO A 238 15.42 -1.35 24.56
N LYS A 239 15.21 -0.03 24.50
CA LYS A 239 13.89 0.56 24.23
C LYS A 239 13.48 0.36 22.78
N TYR A 240 14.43 0.51 21.86
CA TYR A 240 14.22 0.26 20.43
C TYR A 240 13.73 -1.18 20.21
N ILE A 241 14.50 -2.16 20.67
CA ILE A 241 14.15 -3.59 20.54
C ILE A 241 12.81 -3.90 21.21
N SER A 242 12.57 -3.36 22.41
CA SER A 242 11.33 -3.62 23.15
C SER A 242 10.08 -3.17 22.38
N ARG A 243 10.12 -1.97 21.81
CA ARG A 243 9.02 -1.43 20.99
C ARG A 243 8.73 -2.33 19.77
N HIS A 244 9.77 -2.81 19.08
CA HIS A 244 9.60 -3.67 17.91
C HIS A 244 9.08 -5.06 18.26
N LEU A 245 9.43 -5.60 19.44
CA LEU A 245 8.82 -6.84 19.93
C LEU A 245 7.30 -6.68 20.06
N HIS A 246 6.82 -5.67 20.78
CA HIS A 246 5.38 -5.45 20.96
C HIS A 246 4.62 -5.37 19.63
N ILE A 247 5.16 -4.61 18.66
CA ILE A 247 4.55 -4.45 17.34
C ILE A 247 4.43 -5.79 16.61
N LEU A 248 5.49 -6.61 16.62
CA LEU A 248 5.50 -7.88 15.91
C LEU A 248 4.63 -8.95 16.59
N PHE A 249 4.59 -8.97 17.93
CA PHE A 249 3.67 -9.82 18.67
C PHE A 249 2.22 -9.45 18.35
N ASN A 250 1.83 -8.18 18.48
CA ASN A 250 0.48 -7.70 18.17
C ASN A 250 0.09 -7.96 16.70
N LYS A 251 1.03 -7.81 15.77
CA LYS A 251 0.80 -8.15 14.36
C LYS A 251 0.45 -9.62 14.19
N LEU A 252 1.22 -10.52 14.79
CA LEU A 252 1.07 -11.96 14.58
C LEU A 252 -0.14 -12.55 15.31
N ASP A 253 -0.67 -11.85 16.31
CA ASP A 253 -1.96 -12.20 16.91
C ASP A 253 -3.11 -12.08 15.91
N HIS A 254 -3.04 -11.10 14.99
CA HIS A 254 -4.09 -10.87 14.01
C HIS A 254 -4.21 -12.04 13.03
N TYR A 255 -5.44 -12.54 12.82
CA TYR A 255 -5.70 -13.74 12.01
C TYR A 255 -5.13 -13.69 10.59
N ALA A 256 -5.29 -12.57 9.90
CA ALA A 256 -4.75 -12.38 8.55
C ALA A 256 -3.20 -12.44 8.49
N CYS A 257 -2.53 -12.22 9.62
CA CYS A 257 -1.07 -12.18 9.73
C CYS A 257 -0.46 -13.50 10.22
N ARG A 258 -1.27 -14.50 10.59
CA ARG A 258 -0.80 -15.77 11.18
C ARG A 258 0.24 -16.53 10.34
N ASN A 259 0.25 -16.29 9.02
CA ASN A 259 1.16 -16.88 8.05
C ASN A 259 1.99 -15.79 7.34
N SER A 260 2.16 -14.61 7.94
CA SER A 260 3.00 -13.55 7.39
C SER A 260 4.47 -13.96 7.48
N LEU A 261 5.08 -14.37 6.37
CA LEU A 261 6.50 -14.72 6.33
C LEU A 261 7.38 -13.57 6.84
N ASN A 262 7.08 -12.33 6.44
CA ASN A 262 7.84 -11.15 6.87
C ASN A 262 7.70 -10.91 8.37
N GLY A 263 6.49 -11.02 8.93
CA GLY A 263 6.26 -10.88 10.36
C GLY A 263 7.02 -11.92 11.19
N TRP A 264 6.96 -13.19 10.78
CA TRP A 264 7.69 -14.27 11.46
C TRP A 264 9.20 -14.13 11.33
N THR A 265 9.70 -13.75 10.15
CA THR A 265 11.13 -13.50 9.92
C THR A 265 11.64 -12.37 10.81
N ALA A 266 10.92 -11.25 10.87
CA ALA A 266 11.26 -10.12 11.71
C ALA A 266 11.29 -10.52 13.20
N LEU A 267 10.26 -11.24 13.67
CA LEU A 267 10.20 -11.66 15.08
C LEU A 267 11.34 -12.62 15.42
N ALA A 268 11.63 -13.59 14.54
CA ALA A 268 12.74 -14.51 14.73
C ALA A 268 14.10 -13.78 14.81
N GLN A 269 14.29 -12.75 13.99
CA GLN A 269 15.50 -11.92 14.01
C GLN A 269 15.62 -11.14 15.31
N ILE A 270 14.56 -10.47 15.77
CA ILE A 270 14.60 -9.69 17.01
C ILE A 270 14.81 -10.59 18.22
N LEU A 271 14.11 -11.73 18.30
CA LEU A 271 14.32 -12.70 19.37
C LEU A 271 15.73 -13.31 19.36
N LYS A 272 16.39 -13.42 18.21
CA LYS A 272 17.80 -13.86 18.16
C LYS A 272 18.72 -12.91 18.92
N LEU A 273 18.43 -11.61 18.91
CA LEU A 273 19.23 -10.58 19.58
C LEU A 273 18.98 -10.56 21.08
N CYS A 274 17.73 -10.82 21.48
CA CYS A 274 17.33 -10.81 22.88
C CYS A 274 17.87 -12.02 23.67
N TYR A 275 18.41 -13.03 22.99
CA TYR A 275 18.88 -14.27 23.62
C TYR A 275 20.37 -14.52 23.34
N HIS A 276 21.13 -14.80 24.39
CA HIS A 276 22.47 -15.37 24.28
C HIS A 276 22.42 -16.89 24.47
N GLY A 277 22.49 -17.65 23.36
CA GLY A 277 22.40 -19.11 23.42
C GLY A 277 21.00 -19.57 23.89
N LYS A 278 20.88 -20.06 25.13
CA LYS A 278 19.59 -20.45 25.73
C LYS A 278 19.04 -19.41 26.72
N THR A 279 19.84 -18.42 27.08
CA THR A 279 19.53 -17.48 28.16
C THR A 279 19.03 -16.17 27.57
N ILE A 280 17.94 -15.64 28.12
CA ILE A 280 17.44 -14.30 27.77
C ILE A 280 18.44 -13.27 28.32
N ASN A 281 18.78 -12.25 27.54
CA ASN A 281 19.52 -11.11 28.06
C ASN A 281 18.58 -10.34 29.01
N LYS A 282 19.07 -10.06 30.23
CA LYS A 282 18.33 -9.40 31.32
C LYS A 282 17.69 -8.08 30.89
N ASP A 283 18.32 -7.35 29.96
CA ASP A 283 17.79 -6.08 29.44
C ASP A 283 16.44 -6.23 28.73
N PHE A 284 16.13 -7.42 28.21
CA PHE A 284 14.90 -7.72 27.46
C PHE A 284 13.98 -8.72 28.16
N GLU A 285 14.39 -9.26 29.31
CA GLU A 285 13.66 -10.31 30.03
C GLU A 285 12.25 -9.85 30.40
N HIS A 286 12.13 -8.63 30.93
CA HIS A 286 10.84 -8.02 31.24
C HIS A 286 9.94 -7.92 30.02
N THR A 287 10.43 -7.31 28.93
CA THR A 287 9.63 -7.07 27.72
C THR A 287 9.18 -8.36 27.05
N ILE A 288 10.07 -9.36 26.94
CA ILE A 288 9.70 -10.66 26.37
C ILE A 288 8.65 -11.32 27.25
N LYS A 289 8.82 -11.28 28.57
CA LYS A 289 7.86 -11.87 29.50
C LYS A 289 6.49 -11.19 29.37
N GLU A 290 6.44 -9.87 29.35
CA GLU A 290 5.22 -9.09 29.15
C GLU A 290 4.52 -9.42 27.82
N CYS A 291 5.26 -9.43 26.70
CA CYS A 291 4.71 -9.83 25.41
C CYS A 291 4.21 -11.29 25.41
N TRP A 292 4.93 -12.19 26.08
CA TRP A 292 4.66 -13.62 26.01
C TRP A 292 3.58 -14.09 26.97
N GLU A 293 3.44 -13.49 28.15
CA GLU A 293 2.51 -13.92 29.20
C GLU A 293 1.06 -13.97 28.71
N GLU A 294 0.61 -12.96 27.97
CA GLU A 294 -0.75 -12.90 27.39
C GLU A 294 -1.01 -13.95 26.30
N ARG A 295 0.05 -14.61 25.82
CA ARG A 295 0.04 -15.48 24.63
C ARG A 295 0.39 -16.92 24.97
N ALA A 296 0.97 -17.17 26.14
CA ALA A 296 1.55 -18.45 26.51
C ALA A 296 0.54 -19.61 26.51
N ASP A 297 -0.73 -19.32 26.75
CA ASP A 297 -1.84 -20.28 26.80
C ASP A 297 -2.43 -20.60 25.42
N TRP A 298 -2.44 -19.65 24.48
CA TRP A 298 -3.10 -19.83 23.18
C TRP A 298 -2.17 -19.83 21.95
N TRP A 299 -1.03 -19.12 21.94
CA TRP A 299 -0.06 -19.18 20.83
C TRP A 299 0.39 -20.60 20.48
N PRO A 300 0.68 -21.50 21.44
CA PRO A 300 1.05 -22.88 21.13
C PRO A 300 -0.02 -23.62 20.32
N GLN A 301 -1.28 -23.48 20.71
CA GLN A 301 -2.39 -24.10 20.00
C GLN A 301 -2.75 -23.36 18.72
N TYR A 302 -2.41 -22.09 18.58
CA TYR A 302 -2.78 -21.31 17.41
C TYR A 302 -1.72 -21.36 16.30
N HIS A 303 -0.44 -21.20 16.66
CA HIS A 303 0.67 -21.08 15.72
C HIS A 303 1.59 -22.30 15.64
N PHE A 304 1.65 -23.13 16.69
CA PHE A 304 2.66 -24.18 16.84
C PHE A 304 2.05 -25.58 16.92
N GLN A 305 1.04 -25.86 16.09
CA GLN A 305 0.42 -27.19 16.00
C GLN A 305 1.21 -28.11 15.07
N GLU A 306 1.44 -29.35 15.48
CA GLU A 306 2.06 -30.38 14.62
C GLU A 306 1.16 -30.73 13.43
N GLN A 307 -0.17 -30.68 13.59
CA GLN A 307 -1.14 -30.98 12.54
C GLN A 307 -1.01 -30.03 11.33
N GLN A 308 -0.61 -28.78 11.56
CA GLN A 308 -0.37 -27.81 10.48
C GLN A 308 0.73 -28.29 9.52
N LEU A 309 1.67 -29.12 9.99
CA LEU A 309 2.74 -29.68 9.16
C LEU A 309 2.24 -30.76 8.19
N LEU A 310 1.09 -31.39 8.47
CA LEU A 310 0.47 -32.42 7.64
C LEU A 310 -0.32 -31.84 6.48
N THR A 311 -0.88 -30.64 6.66
CA THR A 311 -1.69 -29.93 5.65
C THR A 311 -0.85 -29.06 4.72
N MET A 312 0.44 -28.88 5.01
CA MET A 312 1.34 -28.03 4.23
C MET A 312 1.83 -28.77 2.99
N ASP A 313 1.72 -28.11 1.83
CA ASP A 313 2.37 -28.60 0.63
C ASP A 313 3.89 -28.49 0.81
N SER A 314 4.52 -29.64 1.05
CA SER A 314 5.96 -29.71 1.27
C SER A 314 6.79 -29.27 0.05
N THR A 315 6.18 -29.09 -1.12
CA THR A 315 6.85 -28.57 -2.33
C THR A 315 6.79 -27.05 -2.44
N ASN A 316 5.89 -26.38 -1.71
CA ASN A 316 5.81 -24.92 -1.68
C ASN A 316 6.90 -24.34 -0.76
N GLU A 317 7.87 -23.65 -1.37
CA GLU A 317 8.99 -23.02 -0.66
C GLU A 317 8.52 -21.94 0.32
N TYR A 318 7.49 -21.17 -0.04
CA TYR A 318 6.99 -20.07 0.79
C TYR A 318 6.39 -20.58 2.11
N ASP A 319 5.52 -21.58 2.03
CA ASP A 319 4.88 -22.23 3.17
C ASP A 319 5.92 -22.89 4.09
N TRP A 320 6.93 -23.53 3.49
CA TRP A 320 8.03 -24.12 4.24
C TRP A 320 8.87 -23.08 4.99
N ASN A 321 9.13 -21.92 4.38
CA ASN A 321 9.87 -20.84 5.04
C ASN A 321 9.11 -20.29 6.25
N ILE A 322 7.79 -20.15 6.17
CA ILE A 322 6.96 -19.74 7.33
C ILE A 322 7.13 -20.73 8.49
N VAL A 323 7.07 -22.03 8.21
CA VAL A 323 7.24 -23.08 9.23
C VAL A 323 8.62 -23.01 9.87
N LEU A 324 9.68 -22.76 9.08
CA LEU A 324 11.03 -22.61 9.61
C LEU A 324 11.16 -21.38 10.53
N GLU A 325 10.59 -20.23 10.16
CA GLU A 325 10.62 -19.03 11.02
C GLU A 325 9.80 -19.23 12.30
N LYS A 326 8.60 -19.82 12.20
CA LYS A 326 7.80 -20.22 13.38
C LYS A 326 8.58 -21.13 14.31
N ALA A 327 9.31 -22.11 13.77
CA ALA A 327 10.11 -23.02 14.58
C ALA A 327 11.26 -22.31 15.30
N LYS A 328 11.90 -21.31 14.68
CA LYS A 328 12.92 -20.48 15.34
C LYS A 328 12.32 -19.70 16.50
N VAL A 329 11.15 -19.07 16.32
CA VAL A 329 10.44 -18.34 17.38
C VAL A 329 10.02 -19.29 18.50
N ALA A 330 9.36 -20.41 18.17
CA ALA A 330 8.93 -21.41 19.15
C ALA A 330 10.12 -21.98 19.94
N GLN A 331 11.26 -22.23 19.29
CA GLN A 331 12.46 -22.71 19.99
C GLN A 331 12.96 -21.72 21.06
N ARG A 332 12.79 -20.41 20.83
CA ARG A 332 13.19 -19.37 21.79
C ARG A 332 12.20 -19.25 22.94
N LEU A 333 10.90 -19.24 22.64
CA LEU A 333 9.85 -18.99 23.62
C LEU A 333 9.45 -20.24 24.42
N LEU A 334 9.39 -21.41 23.77
CA LEU A 334 8.93 -22.69 24.34
C LEU A 334 10.07 -23.70 24.56
N GLY A 335 11.27 -23.41 24.06
CA GLY A 335 12.42 -24.30 24.15
C GLY A 335 12.51 -25.34 23.02
N LYS A 336 13.68 -25.99 22.94
CA LYS A 336 13.99 -27.01 21.90
C LYS A 336 13.14 -28.28 22.03
N ASP A 337 12.60 -28.53 23.21
CA ASP A 337 11.86 -29.75 23.50
C ASP A 337 10.38 -29.70 23.11
N CYS A 338 9.90 -28.53 22.68
CA CYS A 338 8.57 -28.33 22.12
C CYS A 338 8.31 -29.31 20.95
N VAL A 339 7.12 -29.92 20.97
CA VAL A 339 6.68 -30.93 19.98
C VAL A 339 6.79 -30.40 18.55
N PHE A 340 6.31 -29.18 18.32
CA PHE A 340 6.39 -28.51 17.02
C PHE A 340 7.83 -28.39 16.50
N VAL A 341 8.75 -27.91 17.36
CA VAL A 341 10.17 -27.74 17.01
C VAL A 341 10.82 -29.08 16.67
N LYS A 342 10.52 -30.14 17.41
CA LYS A 342 11.01 -31.50 17.13
C LYS A 342 10.49 -32.02 15.79
N ALA A 343 9.20 -31.85 15.51
CA ALA A 343 8.57 -32.27 14.27
C ALA A 343 9.17 -31.56 13.05
N VAL A 344 9.35 -30.23 13.12
CA VAL A 344 9.98 -29.45 12.05
C VAL A 344 11.42 -29.90 11.79
N HIS A 345 12.22 -30.16 12.83
CA HIS A 345 13.59 -30.68 12.66
C HIS A 345 13.62 -32.07 12.01
N LYS A 346 12.67 -32.96 12.34
CA LYS A 346 12.54 -34.28 11.73
C LYS A 346 12.25 -34.16 10.24
N LEU A 347 11.28 -33.31 9.87
CA LEU A 347 10.92 -33.05 8.47
C LEU A 347 12.07 -32.42 7.68
N LYS A 348 12.78 -31.46 8.27
CA LYS A 348 13.96 -30.84 7.63
C LYS A 348 15.03 -31.87 7.27
N LYS A 349 15.34 -32.80 8.18
CA LYS A 349 16.29 -33.90 7.91
C LYS A 349 15.83 -34.81 6.77
N VAL A 350 14.54 -35.11 6.68
CA VAL A 350 13.98 -35.92 5.59
C VAL A 350 14.09 -35.19 4.24
N LYS A 351 13.75 -33.90 4.18
CA LYS A 351 13.91 -33.07 2.97
C LYS A 351 15.37 -32.98 2.52
N SER A 352 16.30 -32.72 3.44
CA SER A 352 17.73 -32.63 3.10
C SER A 352 18.29 -33.95 2.57
N LYS A 353 17.80 -35.11 3.04
CA LYS A 353 18.15 -36.42 2.48
C LYS A 353 17.60 -36.63 1.08
N LYS A 354 16.32 -36.32 0.84
CA LYS A 354 15.71 -36.41 -0.50
C LYS A 354 16.43 -35.54 -1.54
N HIS A 355 16.77 -34.29 -1.20
CA HIS A 355 17.54 -33.44 -2.11
C HIS A 355 18.96 -33.96 -2.35
N ALA A 356 19.61 -34.55 -1.35
CA ALA A 356 20.92 -35.17 -1.53
C ALA A 356 20.84 -36.37 -2.49
N ASP A 357 19.82 -37.23 -2.32
CA ASP A 357 19.59 -38.39 -3.18
C ASP A 357 19.22 -37.98 -4.61
N GLU A 358 18.37 -36.96 -4.81
CA GLU A 358 18.01 -36.41 -6.13
C GLU A 358 19.21 -35.76 -6.85
N SER A 359 20.07 -35.04 -6.10
CA SER A 359 21.30 -34.44 -6.64
C SER A 359 22.41 -35.45 -6.96
N MET A 360 22.34 -36.66 -6.40
CA MET A 360 23.24 -37.77 -6.71
C MET A 360 22.72 -38.65 -7.87
N THR A 361 21.46 -38.49 -8.26
CA THR A 361 20.85 -39.19 -9.43
C THR A 361 20.90 -38.40 -10.74
N THR A 362 21.49 -37.19 -10.77
CA THR A 362 21.86 -36.56 -12.05
C THR A 362 23.14 -37.18 -12.57
N ASP A 363 22.97 -38.16 -13.47
CA ASP A 363 23.99 -38.92 -14.16
C ASP A 363 24.91 -38.04 -15.05
N PRO A 364 26.25 -38.16 -14.99
CA PRO A 364 27.18 -37.50 -15.92
C PRO A 364 27.14 -38.01 -17.38
N SER A 365 26.16 -38.85 -17.74
CA SER A 365 26.14 -39.58 -19.02
C SER A 365 25.53 -38.84 -20.23
N GLN A 366 25.43 -37.50 -20.19
CA GLN A 366 25.12 -36.69 -21.38
C GLN A 366 26.23 -35.69 -21.69
N ASN A 367 27.42 -36.20 -22.01
CA ASN A 367 28.40 -35.38 -22.73
C ASN A 367 29.32 -36.25 -23.60
N GLU A 368 28.75 -37.14 -24.43
CA GLU A 368 29.54 -37.90 -25.40
C GLU A 368 28.72 -38.31 -26.64
N THR A 369 28.21 -37.30 -27.37
CA THR A 369 27.84 -37.50 -28.79
C THR A 369 28.22 -36.27 -29.62
N SER A 370 29.52 -36.05 -29.86
CA SER A 370 29.95 -35.28 -31.03
C SER A 370 31.44 -35.46 -31.38
N HIS A 371 31.96 -36.69 -31.45
CA HIS A 371 33.19 -36.95 -32.21
C HIS A 371 33.21 -38.39 -32.73
N LEU A 372 32.87 -38.56 -34.01
CA LEU A 372 33.65 -39.26 -35.03
C LEU A 372 32.78 -39.41 -36.30
N LYS A 373 32.88 -38.43 -37.20
CA LYS A 373 32.92 -38.73 -38.63
C LYS A 373 34.33 -38.43 -39.10
N ASP A 374 35.05 -39.50 -39.37
CA ASP A 374 36.45 -39.51 -39.76
C ASP A 374 36.56 -39.21 -41.27
N LYS A 375 37.46 -38.28 -41.58
CA LYS A 375 38.43 -38.25 -42.70
C LYS A 375 38.01 -38.60 -44.13
N THR A 376 38.09 -37.57 -44.98
CA THR A 376 38.78 -37.53 -46.29
C THR A 376 38.78 -36.05 -46.71
N VAL A 377 39.81 -35.34 -47.19
CA VAL A 377 41.03 -35.62 -47.95
C VAL A 377 42.08 -34.53 -47.63
N GLU A 378 43.34 -34.95 -47.73
CA GLU A 378 44.62 -34.25 -47.71
C GLU A 378 44.80 -33.00 -48.61
N ARG A 379 45.74 -32.14 -48.16
CA ARG A 379 46.70 -31.31 -48.91
C ARG A 379 46.16 -30.12 -49.76
N HIS A 380 46.51 -28.90 -49.35
CA HIS A 380 47.66 -28.19 -49.93
C HIS A 380 48.00 -26.91 -49.16
N SER A 381 49.29 -26.65 -49.13
CA SER A 381 50.01 -25.62 -48.41
C SER A 381 50.01 -24.25 -49.11
N LYS A 382 50.39 -23.23 -48.31
CA LYS A 382 51.21 -22.05 -48.67
C LYS A 382 50.52 -20.76 -49.18
N THR A 383 50.78 -19.71 -48.39
CA THR A 383 51.12 -18.31 -48.78
C THR A 383 50.14 -17.52 -49.67
N ASN A 384 49.66 -16.37 -49.18
CA ASN A 384 50.27 -15.09 -49.56
C ASN A 384 49.76 -13.86 -48.78
N LYS A 385 50.69 -12.91 -48.61
CA LYS A 385 50.50 -11.51 -48.18
C LYS A 385 49.81 -10.67 -49.27
N ARG A 386 49.00 -9.67 -48.86
CA ARG A 386 48.98 -8.23 -49.29
C ARG A 386 47.61 -7.61 -48.91
N LYS A 387 47.55 -6.54 -48.10
CA LYS A 387 47.44 -5.10 -48.50
C LYS A 387 46.41 -4.89 -49.62
N THR A 388 45.31 -4.16 -49.44
CA THR A 388 45.15 -2.68 -49.43
C THR A 388 43.74 -2.32 -48.90
N LYS A 389 43.49 -1.40 -47.94
CA LYS A 389 43.37 0.08 -48.01
C LYS A 389 42.61 0.69 -49.21
N HIS A 390 41.55 1.46 -48.85
CA HIS A 390 40.86 2.55 -49.57
C HIS A 390 40.02 2.17 -50.81
N ALA A 391 38.93 2.84 -51.18
CA ALA A 391 38.11 3.94 -50.64
C ALA A 391 36.81 3.98 -51.47
N GLY A 392 35.78 4.67 -50.97
CA GLY A 392 34.52 4.96 -51.65
C GLY A 392 33.47 5.35 -50.64
#